data_AF-A0A9P6YJU6-F1
#
_entry.id   AF-A0A9P6YJU6-F1
#
_cell.length_a   1.000
_cell.length_b   1.000
_cell.length_c   1.000
_cell.angle_alpha   90.00
_cell.angle_beta   90.00
_cell.angle_gamma   90.00
#
_symmetry.space_group_name_H-M   'P 1'
#
loop_
_entity.id
_entity.type
_entity.pdbx_description
1 polymer ?
#
loop_
_entity_poly.entity_id
_entity_poly.type
_entity_poly.pdbx_seq_one_letter_code
_entity_poly.pdbx_strand_id
1 'polypeptide(L)'
;MGLLTGKYLPTGPFPKGREKPFMKFDTEQLTRLLSALNKLSERYKKAPSAIALNWCIVKGTVPLGGARTAEHVKQNAEALGFRLTKEEVAELDMLSFLGSNNRGWQHG
;
A
#
# COMPACT_ATOMS: atom_id res chain seq x y z
N MET A 1 -4.99 -8.94 -0.68
CA MET A 1 -4.87 -7.97 -1.79
C MET A 1 -3.46 -7.39 -1.75
N GLY A 2 -2.90 -6.97 -2.88
CA GLY A 2 -1.50 -6.52 -3.02
C GLY A 2 -1.34 -5.42 -4.07
N LEU A 3 -2.30 -4.50 -4.12
CA LEU A 3 -2.34 -3.45 -5.14
C LEU A 3 -1.19 -2.44 -4.93
N LEU A 4 -0.87 -2.12 -3.68
CA LEU A 4 0.19 -1.17 -3.30
C LEU A 4 1.61 -1.78 -3.29
N THR A 5 1.79 -3.02 -3.78
CA THR A 5 3.10 -3.66 -3.79
C THR A 5 3.89 -3.36 -5.07
N GLY A 6 3.34 -2.58 -6.01
CA GLY A 6 3.96 -2.30 -7.31
C GLY A 6 3.99 -3.49 -8.28
N LYS A 7 3.43 -4.65 -7.90
CA LYS A 7 3.45 -5.88 -8.71
C LYS A 7 2.52 -5.82 -9.92
N TYR A 8 1.45 -5.06 -9.83
CA TYR A 8 0.43 -4.95 -10.87
C TYR A 8 0.43 -3.54 -11.43
N LEU A 9 0.23 -3.42 -12.74
CA LEU A 9 -0.02 -2.12 -13.35
C LEU A 9 -1.40 -1.60 -12.89
N PRO A 10 -1.59 -0.27 -12.84
CA PRO A 10 -2.89 0.35 -12.57
C PRO A 10 -4.03 -0.13 -13.48
N THR A 11 -3.69 -0.53 -14.70
CA THR A 11 -4.63 -1.02 -15.74
C THR A 11 -4.71 -2.55 -15.81
N GLY A 12 -3.92 -3.27 -14.99
CA GLY A 12 -3.80 -4.72 -15.05
C GLY A 12 -2.72 -5.23 -16.02
N PRO A 13 -2.66 -6.55 -16.28
CA PRO A 13 -3.65 -7.55 -15.91
C PRO A 13 -3.69 -7.81 -14.40
N PHE A 14 -4.91 -7.92 -13.86
CA PHE A 14 -5.13 -8.25 -12.46
C PHE A 14 -5.20 -9.77 -12.26
N PRO A 15 -4.80 -10.27 -11.07
CA PRO A 15 -4.88 -11.68 -10.77
C PRO A 15 -6.35 -12.16 -10.71
N LYS A 16 -6.56 -13.41 -11.14
CA LYS A 16 -7.89 -14.04 -11.21
C LYS A 16 -8.67 -13.91 -9.89
N GLY A 17 -9.92 -13.45 -9.97
CA GLY A 17 -10.82 -13.25 -8.83
C GLY A 17 -10.59 -11.96 -8.04
N ARG A 18 -9.70 -11.07 -8.52
CA ARG A 18 -9.43 -9.75 -7.91
C ARG A 18 -9.59 -8.59 -8.90
N GLU A 19 -10.05 -8.85 -10.11
CA GLU A 19 -10.25 -7.87 -11.17
C GLU A 19 -11.29 -6.84 -10.76
N LYS A 20 -12.50 -7.30 -10.40
CA LYS A 20 -13.62 -6.43 -10.00
C LYS A 20 -13.25 -5.45 -8.88
N PRO A 21 -12.64 -5.85 -7.75
CA PRO A 21 -12.29 -4.89 -6.71
C PRO A 21 -11.13 -3.95 -7.11
N PHE A 22 -10.19 -4.38 -7.95
CA PHE A 22 -9.09 -3.52 -8.39
C PHE A 22 -9.51 -2.48 -9.44
N MET A 23 -10.47 -2.82 -10.31
CA MET A 23 -11.04 -1.90 -11.30
C MET A 23 -11.89 -0.77 -10.69
N LYS A 24 -12.17 -0.79 -9.38
CA LYS A 24 -12.94 0.27 -8.71
C LYS A 24 -12.12 1.53 -8.43
N PHE A 25 -10.80 1.42 -8.45
CA PHE A 25 -9.92 2.53 -8.16
C PHE A 25 -9.68 3.36 -9.41
N ASP A 26 -9.64 4.68 -9.24
CA ASP A 26 -9.25 5.57 -10.32
C ASP A 26 -7.81 5.27 -10.76
N THR A 27 -7.63 5.01 -12.06
CA THR A 27 -6.35 4.56 -12.61
C THR A 27 -5.29 5.65 -12.52
N GLU A 28 -5.64 6.91 -12.74
CA GLU A 28 -4.69 8.02 -12.73
C GLU A 28 -4.18 8.25 -11.31
N GLN A 29 -5.09 8.34 -10.34
CA GLN A 29 -4.76 8.47 -8.92
C GLN A 29 -3.92 7.27 -8.44
N LEU A 30 -4.30 6.05 -8.80
CA LEU A 30 -3.53 4.85 -8.45
C LEU A 30 -2.12 4.90 -9.05
N THR A 31 -1.98 5.35 -10.30
CA THR A 31 -0.68 5.49 -10.97
C THR A 31 0.22 6.46 -10.21
N ARG A 32 -0.31 7.63 -9.82
CA ARG A 32 0.44 8.64 -9.06
C ARG A 32 0.86 8.11 -7.69
N LEU A 33 -0.04 7.44 -6.97
CA LEU A 33 0.26 6.83 -5.68
C LEU A 33 1.34 5.74 -5.78
N LEU A 34 1.24 4.85 -6.77
CA LEU A 34 2.25 3.80 -6.99
C LEU A 34 3.61 4.40 -7.38
N SER A 35 3.63 5.48 -8.17
CA SER A 35 4.87 6.19 -8.48
C SER A 35 5.52 6.77 -7.22
N ALA A 36 4.75 7.40 -6.33
CA ALA A 36 5.28 7.92 -5.07
C ALA A 36 5.83 6.80 -4.17
N LEU A 37 5.11 5.68 -4.03
CA LEU A 37 5.58 4.51 -3.29
C LEU A 37 6.87 3.93 -3.87
N ASN A 38 7.02 3.88 -5.19
CA ASN A 38 8.24 3.41 -5.84
C ASN A 38 9.43 4.34 -5.60
N LYS A 39 9.23 5.67 -5.67
CA LYS A 39 10.29 6.65 -5.34
C LYS A 39 10.79 6.48 -3.90
N LEU A 40 9.87 6.30 -2.95
CA LEU A 40 10.22 6.04 -1.55
C LEU A 40 10.88 4.66 -1.36
N SER A 41 10.43 3.65 -2.09
CA SER A 41 11.04 2.32 -2.11
C SER A 41 12.52 2.40 -2.51
N GLU A 42 12.84 3.16 -3.56
CA GLU A 42 14.22 3.39 -4.00
C GLU A 42 15.04 4.16 -2.94
N ARG A 43 14.47 5.23 -2.38
CA ARG A 43 15.12 6.07 -1.36
C ARG A 43 15.47 5.28 -0.09
N TYR A 44 14.53 4.51 0.43
CA TYR A 44 14.69 3.74 1.66
C TYR A 44 15.31 2.36 1.45
N LYS A 45 15.45 1.92 0.18
CA LYS A 45 15.89 0.58 -0.21
C LYS A 45 15.04 -0.51 0.46
N LYS A 46 13.71 -0.33 0.42
CA LYS A 46 12.71 -1.23 1.01
C LYS A 46 11.67 -1.61 -0.04
N ALA A 47 11.02 -2.76 0.11
CA ALA A 47 9.91 -3.12 -0.77
C ALA A 47 8.76 -2.08 -0.74
N PRO A 48 8.03 -1.82 -1.83
CA PRO A 48 6.87 -0.91 -1.82
C PRO A 48 5.80 -1.31 -0.80
N SER A 49 5.62 -2.61 -0.55
CA SER A 49 4.76 -3.13 0.52
C SER A 49 5.21 -2.65 1.91
N ALA A 50 6.51 -2.63 2.17
CA ALA A 50 7.09 -2.13 3.42
C ALA A 50 6.85 -0.63 3.59
N ILE A 51 6.99 0.16 2.52
CA ILE A 51 6.68 1.60 2.53
C ILE A 51 5.21 1.83 2.89
N ALA A 52 4.29 1.13 2.24
CA ALA A 52 2.86 1.24 2.50
C ALA A 52 2.49 0.85 3.94
N LEU A 53 3.12 -0.19 4.49
CA LEU A 53 2.93 -0.58 5.89
C LEU A 53 3.53 0.45 6.87
N ASN A 54 4.72 0.99 6.57
CA ASN A 54 5.33 2.02 7.41
C ASN A 54 4.47 3.29 7.46
N TRP A 55 3.86 3.67 6.34
CA TRP A 55 2.90 4.77 6.27
C TRP A 55 1.72 4.57 7.23
N CYS A 56 1.15 3.36 7.29
CA CYS A 56 0.13 3.01 8.30
C CYS A 56 0.68 3.13 9.74
N ILE A 57 1.90 2.62 9.99
CA ILE A 57 2.54 2.64 11.32
C ILE A 57 2.78 4.07 11.81
N VAL A 58 3.33 4.94 10.96
CA VAL A 58 3.61 6.35 11.30
C VAL A 58 2.33 7.10 11.64
N LYS A 59 1.20 6.71 11.04
CA LYS A 59 -0.14 7.25 11.34
C LYS A 59 -0.78 6.67 12.61
N GLY A 60 -0.03 5.89 13.39
CA GLY A 60 -0.45 5.40 14.71
C GLY A 60 -1.23 4.08 14.68
N THR A 61 -1.16 3.32 13.58
CA THR A 61 -1.85 2.02 13.47
C THR A 61 -0.89 0.83 13.55
N VAL A 62 -1.40 -0.35 13.88
CA VAL A 62 -0.67 -1.62 13.81
C VAL A 62 -1.20 -2.42 12.63
N PRO A 63 -0.57 -2.35 11.44
CA PRO A 63 -1.12 -2.97 10.24
C PRO A 63 -0.98 -4.50 10.29
N LEU A 64 -2.06 -5.22 9.96
CA LEU A 64 -2.05 -6.67 9.80
C LEU A 64 -1.63 -7.04 8.36
N GLY A 65 -0.31 -7.11 8.15
CA GLY A 65 0.27 -7.47 6.86
C GLY A 65 0.00 -8.94 6.49
N GLY A 66 -0.91 -9.17 5.55
CA GLY A 66 -1.21 -10.53 5.08
C GLY A 66 0.00 -11.21 4.42
N ALA A 67 0.33 -12.43 4.84
CA ALA A 67 1.43 -13.21 4.29
C ALA A 67 0.99 -14.66 4.02
N ARG A 68 1.54 -15.26 2.95
CA ARG A 68 1.31 -16.68 2.58
C ARG A 68 2.61 -17.41 2.23
N THR A 69 3.72 -16.69 2.20
CA THR A 69 5.05 -17.18 1.88
C THR A 69 6.04 -16.51 2.82
N ALA A 70 7.21 -17.14 3.04
CA ALA A 70 8.27 -16.56 3.85
C ALA A 70 8.75 -15.21 3.30
N GLU A 71 8.73 -15.04 1.98
CA GLU A 71 9.10 -13.79 1.32
C GLU A 71 8.16 -12.63 1.69
N HIS A 72 6.84 -12.87 1.75
CA HIS A 72 5.90 -11.85 2.22
C HIS A 72 6.16 -11.44 3.67
N VAL A 73 6.56 -12.39 4.53
CA VAL A 73 6.89 -12.10 5.92
C VAL A 73 8.12 -11.20 6.01
N LYS A 74 9.18 -11.52 5.25
CA LYS A 74 10.40 -10.71 5.18
C LYS A 74 10.11 -9.28 4.71
N GLN A 75 9.37 -9.15 3.62
CA GLN A 75 8.98 -7.84 3.07
C GLN A 75 8.07 -7.04 4.03
N ASN A 76 7.19 -7.69 4.80
CA ASN A 76 6.39 -6.98 5.78
C ASN A 76 7.23 -6.52 6.98
N ALA A 77 8.21 -7.33 7.42
CA ALA A 77 9.10 -6.97 8.51
C ALA A 77 10.01 -5.78 8.17
N GLU A 78 10.33 -5.59 6.88
CA GLU A 78 11.05 -4.41 6.39
C GLU A 78 10.36 -3.08 6.68
N ALA A 79 9.05 -3.08 6.96
CA ALA A 79 8.30 -1.88 7.36
C ALA A 79 8.76 -1.33 8.72
N LEU A 80 9.52 -2.11 9.48
CA LEU A 80 10.07 -1.73 10.79
C LEU A 80 11.48 -1.12 10.64
N GLY A 81 11.97 -0.47 11.69
CA GLY A 81 13.35 0.05 11.74
C GLY A 81 13.58 1.35 10.97
N PHE A 82 12.55 1.96 10.38
CA PHE A 82 12.58 3.30 9.83
C PHE A 82 11.24 4.02 10.03
N ARG A 83 11.21 5.31 9.69
CA ARG A 83 10.01 6.13 9.72
C ARG A 83 10.02 7.04 8.49
N LEU A 84 8.89 7.08 7.77
CA LEU A 84 8.63 8.12 6.79
C LEU A 84 8.57 9.49 7.48
N THR A 85 9.01 10.53 6.78
CA THR A 85 8.91 11.91 7.27
C THR A 85 7.47 12.42 7.20
N LYS A 86 7.18 13.54 7.87
CA LYS A 86 5.84 14.14 7.85
C LYS A 86 5.44 14.55 6.43
N GLU A 87 6.41 15.03 5.66
CA GLU A 87 6.22 15.48 4.28
C GLU A 87 5.90 14.30 3.35
N GLU A 88 6.61 13.18 3.51
CA GLU A 88 6.35 11.96 2.73
C GLU A 88 5.00 11.35 3.07
N VAL A 89 4.62 11.34 4.36
CA VAL A 89 3.29 10.92 4.79
C VAL A 89 2.22 11.82 4.19
N ALA A 90 2.42 13.14 4.19
CA ALA A 90 1.49 14.10 3.61
C ALA A 90 1.37 13.92 2.07
N GLU A 91 2.47 13.65 1.37
CA GLU A 91 2.46 13.33 -0.06
C GLU A 91 1.61 12.09 -0.34
N LEU A 92 1.83 11.00 0.40
CA LEU A 92 1.06 9.77 0.25
C LEU A 92 -0.42 9.98 0.60
N ASP A 93 -0.73 10.76 1.65
CA ASP A 93 -2.10 11.10 2.05
C ASP A 93 -2.83 11.86 0.94
N MET A 94 -2.19 12.86 0.31
CA MET A 94 -2.78 13.60 -0.82
C MET A 94 -3.08 12.73 -2.04
N LEU A 95 -2.26 11.70 -2.27
CA LEU A 95 -2.43 10.77 -3.40
C LEU A 95 -3.39 9.62 -3.08
N SER A 96 -3.71 9.42 -1.80
CA SER A 96 -4.51 8.30 -1.33
C SER A 96 -5.99 8.41 -1.64
N PHE A 97 -6.66 7.26 -1.68
CA PHE A 97 -8.11 7.19 -1.78
C PHE A 97 -8.74 7.45 -0.42
N LEU A 98 -9.79 8.28 -0.39
CA LEU A 98 -10.57 8.48 0.84
C LEU A 98 -11.28 7.17 1.22
N GLY A 99 -10.95 6.64 2.39
CA GLY A 99 -11.64 5.47 2.96
C GLY A 99 -13.09 5.80 3.30
N SER A 100 -13.96 4.78 3.27
CA SER A 100 -15.34 4.91 3.76
C SER A 100 -15.59 3.94 4.92
N ASN A 101 -16.15 4.46 6.01
CA ASN A 101 -16.58 3.66 7.15
C ASN A 101 -17.98 3.11 6.86
N ASN A 102 -18.07 2.17 5.92
CA ASN A 102 -19.33 1.53 5.56
C ASN A 102 -19.58 0.27 6.41
N ARG A 103 -20.85 -0.19 6.47
CA ARG A 103 -21.25 -1.37 7.26
C ARG A 103 -20.48 -2.65 6.91
N GLY A 104 -19.89 -2.74 5.72
CA GLY A 104 -19.07 -3.89 5.31
C GLY A 104 -17.75 -4.01 6.07
N TRP A 105 -17.30 -2.96 6.76
CA TRP A 105 -16.11 -2.95 7.63
C TRP A 105 -16.46 -3.02 9.13
N GLN A 106 -17.75 -3.04 9.50
CA GLN A 106 -18.22 -3.03 10.90
C GLN A 106 -18.61 -4.40 11.44
N HIS A 107 -18.05 -5.48 10.89
CA HIS A 107 -18.23 -6.80 11.49
C HIS A 107 -17.06 -7.07 12.44
N GLY A 108 -17.33 -6.89 13.74
CA GLY A 108 -16.55 -7.49 14.81
C GLY A 108 -16.69 -9.01 14.80
#